data_AF-A0A7M7PSG8-F1
#
_entry.id   AF-A0A7M7PSG8-F1
#
_cell.length_a   1.000
_cell.length_b   1.000
_cell.length_c   1.000
_cell.angle_alpha   90.00
_cell.angle_beta   90.00
_cell.angle_gamma   90.00
#
_symmetry.space_group_name_H-M   'P 1'
#
loop_
_entity.id
_entity.type
_entity.pdbx_description
1 polymer ?
#
loop_
_entity_poly.entity_id
_entity_poly.type
_entity_poly.pdbx_seq_one_letter_code
_entity_poly.pdbx_strand_id
1 'polypeptide(L)'
;MTSNPENNSSVEIRPIGSLQSCISKPDGSAVFTQGDTSVMAAVYGPGDVKPNKALMDKATVTVTYKPKIGISGVREKALERMIRNTCETVLLTTLFPRSSVDIIVQEIQDAGALLACSINAACLAMINAGIPMKCTVAASCCMMGKDEELIMDPTKEQTKDAECVLTSAIDSSAHSLIASSMQGSCSVEQYHKLMSVCQKACDKVFEFYREAMERTLSKP
;
A
#
# COMPACT_ATOMS: atom_id res chain seq x y z
N MET A 1 -24.35 32.98 18.09
CA MET A 1 -23.58 33.92 17.24
C MET A 1 -22.14 33.82 17.73
N THR A 2 -21.20 33.14 17.10
CA THR A 2 -20.98 32.85 15.68
C THR A 2 -20.30 31.48 15.55
N SER A 3 -20.92 30.59 14.79
CA SER A 3 -20.33 29.37 14.24
C SER A 3 -19.19 29.74 13.29
N ASN A 4 -17.97 29.27 13.57
CA ASN A 4 -16.87 29.25 12.60
C ASN A 4 -16.96 27.94 11.80
N PRO A 5 -17.24 27.97 10.48
CA PRO A 5 -17.33 26.77 9.65
C PRO A 5 -16.10 26.57 8.75
N GLU A 6 -14.87 26.84 9.24
CA GLU A 6 -13.65 26.81 8.40
C GLU A 6 -12.48 25.99 8.96
N ASN A 7 -12.72 24.89 9.70
CA ASN A 7 -11.61 23.99 10.07
C ASN A 7 -12.01 22.53 10.29
N ASN A 8 -12.71 21.90 9.35
CA ASN A 8 -12.93 20.45 9.40
C ASN A 8 -12.47 19.75 8.13
N SER A 9 -11.16 19.85 7.84
CA SER A 9 -10.47 18.90 6.97
C SER A 9 -9.52 18.07 7.83
N SER A 10 -10.07 17.31 8.77
CA SER A 10 -9.33 16.37 9.60
C SER A 10 -8.77 15.25 8.72
N VAL A 11 -7.59 15.49 8.13
CA VAL A 11 -6.73 14.43 7.57
C VAL A 11 -6.10 13.68 8.74
N GLU A 12 -6.94 13.04 9.55
CA GLU A 12 -6.54 12.18 10.65
C GLU A 12 -6.47 10.75 10.12
N ILE A 13 -5.24 10.32 9.87
CA ILE A 13 -4.96 8.93 9.53
C ILE A 13 -4.90 8.17 10.86
N ARG A 14 -5.42 6.93 10.88
CA ARG A 14 -5.29 6.05 12.04
C ARG A 14 -3.81 5.88 12.43
N PRO A 15 -3.51 5.60 13.71
CA PRO A 15 -2.13 5.43 14.16
C PRO A 15 -1.43 4.37 13.32
N ILE A 16 -0.29 4.76 12.75
CA ILE A 16 0.52 3.92 11.88
C ILE A 16 1.63 3.29 12.72
N GLY A 17 1.78 1.99 12.59
CA GLY A 17 2.86 1.21 13.18
C GLY A 17 3.55 0.39 12.11
N SER A 18 4.86 0.18 12.25
CA SER A 18 5.59 -0.74 11.41
C SER A 18 6.64 -1.48 12.21
N LEU A 19 6.78 -2.77 11.92
CA LEU A 19 7.86 -3.60 12.40
C LEU A 19 8.58 -4.15 11.18
N GLN A 20 9.89 -3.97 11.09
CA GLN A 20 10.71 -4.47 9.99
C GLN A 20 11.50 -5.70 10.44
N SER A 21 11.94 -6.51 9.48
CA SER A 21 12.76 -7.72 9.69
C SER A 21 12.19 -8.68 10.73
N CYS A 22 10.88 -8.92 10.68
CA CYS A 22 10.18 -9.78 11.64
C CYS A 22 10.42 -11.29 11.41
N ILE A 23 10.79 -11.68 10.20
CA ILE A 23 11.02 -13.07 9.81
C ILE A 23 12.46 -13.25 9.34
N SER A 24 13.11 -14.32 9.76
CA SER A 24 14.51 -14.64 9.43
C SER A 24 14.73 -15.37 8.09
N LYS A 25 13.67 -15.86 7.44
CA LYS A 25 13.76 -16.64 6.19
C LYS A 25 13.74 -15.79 4.91
N PRO A 26 12.86 -14.78 4.77
CA PRO A 26 12.86 -13.90 3.60
C PRO A 26 14.00 -12.89 3.70
N ASP A 27 14.47 -12.40 2.55
CA ASP A 27 15.52 -11.37 2.48
C ASP A 27 15.05 -10.03 3.06
N GLY A 28 13.75 -9.74 2.95
CA GLY A 28 13.13 -8.62 3.64
C GLY A 28 11.75 -8.96 4.16
N SER A 29 11.39 -8.40 5.31
CA SER A 29 10.04 -8.53 5.83
C SER A 29 9.61 -7.26 6.54
N ALA A 30 8.31 -6.96 6.47
CA ALA A 30 7.71 -5.85 7.18
C ALA A 30 6.28 -6.20 7.59
N VAL A 31 5.92 -5.85 8.81
CA VAL A 31 4.55 -5.78 9.29
C VAL A 31 4.16 -4.31 9.31
N PHE A 32 3.06 -3.98 8.65
CA PHE A 32 2.48 -2.64 8.68
C PHE A 32 1.12 -2.72 9.37
N THR A 33 0.91 -1.82 10.31
CA THR A 33 -0.31 -1.71 11.11
C THR A 33 -0.85 -0.31 10.93
N GLN A 34 -2.14 -0.22 10.63
CA GLN A 34 -2.85 1.03 10.44
C GLN A 34 -4.16 0.95 11.22
N GLY A 35 -4.16 1.55 12.42
CA GLY A 35 -5.18 1.28 13.43
C GLY A 35 -5.23 -0.21 13.76
N ASP A 36 -6.42 -0.81 13.61
CA ASP A 36 -6.63 -2.25 13.86
C ASP A 36 -6.33 -3.13 12.64
N THR A 37 -6.01 -2.55 11.48
CA THR A 37 -5.66 -3.31 10.27
C THR A 37 -4.18 -3.63 10.30
N SER A 38 -3.83 -4.91 10.21
CA SER A 38 -2.44 -5.36 10.21
C SER A 38 -2.18 -6.32 9.07
N VAL A 39 -1.13 -6.04 8.31
CA VAL A 39 -0.69 -6.83 7.17
C VAL A 39 0.80 -7.08 7.27
N MET A 40 1.22 -8.29 6.90
CA MET A 40 2.60 -8.70 6.84
C MET A 40 3.02 -8.91 5.39
N ALA A 41 4.16 -8.34 5.00
CA ALA A 41 4.79 -8.59 3.72
C ALA A 41 6.14 -9.27 3.94
N ALA A 42 6.43 -10.26 3.11
CA ALA A 42 7.71 -10.92 3.00
C ALA A 42 8.18 -10.83 1.56
N VAL A 43 9.42 -10.44 1.36
CA VAL A 43 10.04 -10.30 0.05
C VAL A 43 11.20 -11.26 -0.01
N TYR A 44 11.20 -12.06 -1.06
CA TYR A 44 12.30 -12.90 -1.47
C TYR A 44 12.98 -12.18 -2.63
N GLY A 45 14.25 -11.88 -2.43
CA GLY A 45 15.09 -11.09 -3.32
C GLY A 45 15.25 -11.75 -4.69
N PRO A 46 15.98 -11.09 -5.60
CA PRO A 46 16.10 -11.52 -6.98
C PRO A 46 16.78 -12.90 -7.06
N GLY A 47 15.96 -13.95 -7.12
CA GLY A 47 16.37 -15.33 -7.24
C GLY A 47 16.27 -15.83 -8.68
N ASP A 48 16.66 -17.08 -8.91
CA ASP A 48 16.55 -17.71 -10.22
C ASP A 48 15.08 -17.98 -10.58
N VAL A 49 14.67 -17.45 -11.73
CA VAL A 49 13.33 -17.67 -12.25
C VAL A 49 13.25 -18.99 -13.00
N LYS A 50 12.12 -19.69 -12.89
CA LYS A 50 11.86 -20.87 -13.74
C LYS A 50 11.89 -20.46 -15.21
N PRO A 51 12.52 -21.25 -16.10
CA PRO A 51 12.71 -20.86 -17.50
C PRO A 51 11.41 -20.55 -18.24
N ASN A 52 10.29 -21.14 -17.79
CA ASN A 52 8.97 -20.92 -18.39
C ASN A 52 8.32 -19.57 -18.04
N LYS A 53 8.85 -18.83 -17.05
CA LYS A 53 8.38 -17.49 -16.63
C LYS A 53 9.51 -16.46 -16.67
N ALA A 54 10.63 -16.82 -17.30
CA ALA A 54 11.79 -15.95 -17.42
C ALA A 54 11.55 -14.89 -18.48
N LEU A 55 11.56 -13.63 -18.06
CA LEU A 55 11.68 -12.51 -18.99
C LEU A 55 13.18 -12.27 -19.21
N MET A 56 13.58 -12.19 -20.48
CA MET A 56 15.00 -12.03 -20.85
C MET A 56 15.50 -10.61 -20.54
N ASP A 57 14.62 -9.61 -20.66
CA ASP A 57 14.97 -8.20 -20.57
C ASP A 57 14.63 -7.56 -19.21
N LYS A 58 13.85 -8.23 -18.36
CA LYS A 58 13.32 -7.69 -17.10
C LYS A 58 13.23 -8.75 -16.02
N ALA A 59 13.29 -8.33 -14.76
CA ALA A 59 12.96 -9.17 -13.63
C ALA A 59 11.46 -9.50 -13.60
N THR A 60 11.12 -10.76 -13.31
CA THR A 60 9.72 -11.19 -13.15
C THR A 60 9.26 -10.91 -11.71
N VAL A 61 8.23 -10.09 -11.55
CA VAL A 61 7.64 -9.79 -10.23
C VAL A 61 6.43 -10.70 -9.98
N THR A 62 6.51 -11.52 -8.95
CA THR A 62 5.36 -12.31 -8.49
C THR A 62 4.88 -11.76 -7.17
N VAL A 63 3.60 -11.40 -7.09
CA VAL A 63 2.94 -11.13 -5.81
C VAL A 63 2.00 -12.28 -5.51
N THR A 64 1.96 -12.74 -4.27
CA THR A 64 0.97 -13.71 -3.78
C THR A 64 0.25 -13.11 -2.58
N TYR A 65 -1.06 -12.89 -2.71
CA TYR A 65 -1.88 -12.43 -1.59
C TYR A 65 -2.51 -13.62 -0.86
N LYS A 66 -2.27 -13.71 0.44
CA LYS A 66 -2.82 -14.73 1.33
C LYS A 66 -3.79 -14.10 2.33
N PRO A 67 -5.09 -14.43 2.25
CA PRO A 67 -6.07 -13.94 3.22
C PRO A 67 -5.86 -14.58 4.60
N LYS A 68 -6.49 -14.03 5.63
CA LYS A 68 -6.45 -14.58 7.00
C LYS A 68 -7.07 -15.96 7.09
N ILE A 69 -8.18 -16.19 6.38
CA ILE A 69 -8.96 -17.44 6.41
C ILE A 69 -9.37 -17.79 4.98
N GLY A 70 -9.16 -19.05 4.60
CA GLY A 70 -9.67 -19.61 3.33
C GLY A 70 -8.68 -19.57 2.18
N ILE A 71 -9.20 -19.83 0.98
CA ILE A 71 -8.46 -19.89 -0.29
C ILE A 71 -8.65 -18.55 -1.01
N SER A 72 -7.61 -18.06 -1.68
CA SER A 72 -7.68 -16.82 -2.46
C SER A 72 -8.78 -16.89 -3.53
N GLY A 73 -9.81 -16.08 -3.36
CA GLY A 73 -10.93 -15.94 -4.29
C GLY A 73 -10.63 -14.95 -5.42
N VAL A 74 -11.70 -14.51 -6.09
CA VAL A 74 -11.60 -13.55 -7.21
C VAL A 74 -11.17 -12.16 -6.71
N ARG A 75 -11.65 -11.75 -5.53
CA ARG A 75 -11.32 -10.45 -4.93
C ARG A 75 -9.86 -10.37 -4.53
N GLU A 76 -9.35 -11.42 -3.90
CA GLU A 76 -7.96 -11.53 -3.45
C GLU A 76 -7.02 -11.56 -4.66
N LYS A 77 -7.39 -12.25 -5.74
CA LYS A 77 -6.63 -12.20 -7.00
C LYS A 77 -6.63 -10.81 -7.65
N ALA A 78 -7.71 -10.04 -7.52
CA ALA A 78 -7.74 -8.66 -8.00
C ALA A 78 -6.79 -7.76 -7.19
N LEU A 79 -6.79 -7.90 -5.86
CA LEU A 79 -5.84 -7.23 -4.96
C LEU A 79 -4.40 -7.62 -5.30
N GLU A 80 -4.13 -8.91 -5.48
CA GLU A 80 -2.81 -9.42 -5.87
C GLU A 80 -2.32 -8.79 -7.17
N ARG A 81 -3.17 -8.70 -8.20
CA ARG A 81 -2.83 -8.06 -9.48
C ARG A 81 -2.53 -6.57 -9.29
N MET A 82 -3.29 -5.88 -8.45
CA MET A 82 -3.07 -4.46 -8.19
C MET A 82 -1.76 -4.20 -7.47
N ILE A 83 -1.46 -4.98 -6.43
CA ILE A 83 -0.18 -4.90 -5.72
C ILE A 83 0.96 -5.26 -6.67
N ARG A 84 0.81 -6.30 -7.49
CA ARG A 84 1.79 -6.69 -8.51
C ARG A 84 2.09 -5.57 -9.49
N ASN A 85 1.08 -4.97 -10.10
CA ASN A 85 1.25 -3.89 -11.06
C ASN A 85 1.93 -2.66 -10.41
N THR A 86 1.56 -2.37 -9.15
CA THR A 86 2.16 -1.28 -8.38
C THR A 86 3.65 -1.56 -8.13
N CYS A 87 3.99 -2.73 -7.58
CA CYS A 87 5.38 -3.12 -7.32
C CYS A 87 6.21 -3.22 -8.61
N GLU A 88 5.66 -3.73 -9.70
CA GLU A 88 6.36 -3.84 -10.99
C GLU A 88 6.71 -2.47 -11.59
N THR A 89 5.85 -1.46 -11.39
CA THR A 89 6.11 -0.09 -11.86
C THR A 89 7.27 0.56 -11.09
N VAL A 90 7.37 0.25 -9.81
CA VAL A 90 8.29 0.85 -8.84
C VAL A 90 9.67 0.18 -8.86
N LEU A 91 9.69 -1.14 -9.03
CA LEU A 91 10.90 -1.92 -9.09
C LEU A 91 11.71 -1.59 -10.35
N LEU A 92 13.02 -1.45 -10.19
CA LEU A 92 13.92 -1.27 -11.33
C LEU A 92 14.25 -2.63 -11.95
N THR A 93 13.26 -3.21 -12.63
CA THR A 93 13.32 -4.57 -13.21
C THR A 93 14.40 -4.75 -14.27
N THR A 94 14.95 -3.66 -14.82
CA THR A 94 16.04 -3.67 -15.81
C THR A 94 17.40 -4.02 -15.22
N LEU A 95 17.59 -3.90 -13.90
CA LEU A 95 18.87 -4.22 -13.26
C LEU A 95 19.10 -5.72 -13.07
N PHE A 96 18.04 -6.53 -13.09
CA PHE A 96 18.11 -7.97 -12.81
C PHE A 96 17.46 -8.80 -13.92
N PRO A 97 18.11 -8.90 -15.10
CA PRO A 97 17.61 -9.75 -16.18
C PRO A 97 17.63 -11.21 -15.75
N ARG A 98 16.56 -11.96 -16.07
CA ARG A 98 16.37 -13.38 -15.70
C ARG A 98 16.23 -13.66 -14.19
N SER A 99 16.01 -12.65 -13.37
CA SER A 99 15.71 -12.83 -11.95
C SER A 99 14.21 -12.77 -11.68
N SER A 100 13.78 -13.36 -10.57
CA SER A 100 12.43 -13.17 -10.02
C SER A 100 12.44 -12.61 -8.62
N VAL A 101 11.56 -11.64 -8.37
CA VAL A 101 11.28 -11.11 -7.03
C VAL A 101 9.91 -11.60 -6.62
N ASP A 102 9.85 -12.35 -5.53
CA ASP A 102 8.60 -12.91 -5.01
C ASP A 102 8.19 -12.18 -3.73
N ILE A 103 7.02 -11.55 -3.77
CA ILE A 103 6.43 -10.78 -2.68
C ILE A 103 5.21 -11.55 -2.16
N ILE A 104 5.24 -11.93 -0.90
CA ILE A 104 4.12 -12.60 -0.23
C ILE A 104 3.50 -11.61 0.74
N VAL A 105 2.22 -11.31 0.54
CA VAL A 105 1.45 -10.45 1.44
C VAL A 105 0.46 -11.34 2.19
N GLN A 106 0.57 -11.35 3.52
CA GLN A 106 -0.30 -12.08 4.43
C GLN A 106 -1.13 -11.09 5.24
N GLU A 107 -2.44 -11.22 5.13
CA GLU A 107 -3.38 -10.52 5.98
C GLU A 107 -3.37 -11.11 7.40
N ILE A 108 -3.17 -10.28 8.42
CA ILE A 108 -3.26 -10.67 9.83
C ILE A 108 -4.65 -10.27 10.37
N GLN A 109 -5.01 -9.02 10.14
CA GLN A 109 -6.27 -8.44 10.61
C GLN A 109 -6.77 -7.40 9.60
N ASP A 110 -8.02 -7.52 9.18
CA ASP A 110 -8.69 -6.56 8.30
C ASP A 110 -9.74 -5.75 9.07
N ALA A 111 -9.47 -4.47 9.25
CA ALA A 111 -10.39 -3.48 9.81
C ALA A 111 -10.59 -2.28 8.86
N GLY A 112 -10.39 -2.46 7.54
CA GLY A 112 -10.55 -1.42 6.52
C GLY A 112 -9.22 -0.93 5.91
N ALA A 113 -9.30 -0.34 4.71
CA ALA A 113 -8.13 0.11 3.93
C ALA A 113 -7.04 -0.96 3.64
N LEU A 114 -7.46 -2.22 3.56
CA LEU A 114 -6.58 -3.39 3.38
C LEU A 114 -5.61 -3.27 2.20
N LEU A 115 -6.08 -2.77 1.06
CA LEU A 115 -5.26 -2.57 -0.14
C LEU A 115 -4.13 -1.55 0.11
N ALA A 116 -4.44 -0.42 0.74
CA ALA A 116 -3.46 0.60 1.05
C ALA A 116 -2.40 0.07 2.03
N CYS A 117 -2.85 -0.57 3.10
CA CYS A 117 -1.99 -1.24 4.09
C CYS A 117 -1.08 -2.30 3.45
N SER A 118 -1.61 -3.08 2.50
CA SER A 118 -0.85 -4.12 1.78
C SER A 118 0.24 -3.55 0.87
N ILE A 119 -0.06 -2.49 0.12
CA ILE A 119 0.94 -1.81 -0.72
C ILE A 119 2.03 -1.21 0.17
N ASN A 120 1.65 -0.60 1.29
CA ASN A 120 2.57 0.00 2.23
C ASN A 120 3.50 -1.03 2.88
N ALA A 121 2.95 -2.17 3.33
CA ALA A 121 3.71 -3.29 3.85
C ALA A 121 4.70 -3.83 2.81
N ALA A 122 4.25 -4.04 1.57
CA ALA A 122 5.09 -4.51 0.48
C ALA A 122 6.24 -3.54 0.17
N CYS A 123 5.96 -2.23 0.16
CA CYS A 123 6.99 -1.20 -0.03
C CYS A 123 8.07 -1.28 1.05
N LEU A 124 7.67 -1.31 2.34
CA LEU A 124 8.63 -1.42 3.44
C LEU A 124 9.44 -2.73 3.40
N ALA A 125 8.81 -3.85 3.03
CA ALA A 125 9.51 -5.12 2.92
C ALA A 125 10.52 -5.13 1.76
N MET A 126 10.21 -4.48 0.63
CA MET A 126 11.16 -4.35 -0.49
C MET A 126 12.34 -3.45 -0.13
N ILE A 127 12.08 -2.36 0.60
CA ILE A 127 13.13 -1.47 1.10
C ILE A 127 14.03 -2.22 2.09
N ASN A 128 13.46 -3.01 3.00
CA ASN A 128 14.20 -3.84 3.95
C ASN A 128 15.04 -4.92 3.25
N ALA A 129 14.52 -5.53 2.17
CA ALA A 129 15.25 -6.48 1.34
C ALA A 129 16.39 -5.83 0.53
N GLY A 130 16.49 -4.49 0.50
CA GLY A 130 17.50 -3.77 -0.26
C GLY A 130 17.33 -3.89 -1.78
N ILE A 131 16.11 -4.15 -2.27
CA ILE A 131 15.87 -4.26 -3.70
C ILE A 131 15.88 -2.87 -4.34
N PRO A 132 16.62 -2.65 -5.44
CA PRO A 132 16.61 -1.41 -6.19
C PRO A 132 15.21 -1.02 -6.69
N MET A 133 14.69 0.06 -6.12
CA MET A 133 13.43 0.68 -6.49
C MET A 133 13.70 2.07 -7.08
N LYS A 134 12.94 2.47 -8.09
CA LYS A 134 13.01 3.84 -8.66
C LYS A 134 12.58 4.89 -7.66
N CYS A 135 11.62 4.52 -6.82
CA CYS A 135 10.96 5.38 -5.86
C CYS A 135 10.31 4.57 -4.75
N THR A 136 9.82 5.24 -3.70
CA THR A 136 8.98 4.59 -2.67
C THR A 136 7.51 4.91 -2.93
N VAL A 137 6.63 3.99 -2.51
CA VAL A 137 5.19 4.13 -2.72
C VAL A 137 4.47 4.16 -1.39
N ALA A 138 3.62 5.18 -1.23
CA ALA A 138 2.65 5.23 -0.17
C ALA A 138 1.25 5.16 -0.79
N ALA A 139 0.44 4.28 -0.22
CA ALA A 139 -0.97 4.17 -0.52
C ALA A 139 -1.80 4.68 0.66
N SER A 140 -2.86 5.39 0.34
CA SER A 140 -3.87 5.86 1.27
C SER A 140 -5.26 5.53 0.74
N CYS A 141 -6.20 5.36 1.66
CA CYS A 141 -7.60 5.12 1.35
C CYS A 141 -8.41 6.30 1.85
N CYS A 142 -9.32 6.81 1.03
CA CYS A 142 -10.26 7.86 1.37
C CYS A 142 -11.67 7.40 0.99
N MET A 143 -12.67 7.78 1.78
CA MET A 143 -14.07 7.54 1.45
C MET A 143 -14.88 8.83 1.43
N MET A 144 -15.99 8.78 0.71
CA MET A 144 -17.04 9.79 0.70
C MET A 144 -18.32 9.18 1.26
N GLY A 145 -18.83 9.80 2.33
CA GLY A 145 -20.15 9.49 2.90
C GLY A 145 -21.30 10.15 2.14
N LYS A 146 -22.54 9.83 2.54
CA LYS A 146 -23.78 10.33 1.92
C LYS A 146 -23.99 11.85 2.05
N ASP A 147 -23.34 12.47 3.05
CA ASP A 147 -23.45 13.91 3.33
C ASP A 147 -22.23 14.71 2.82
N GLU A 148 -21.54 14.19 1.79
CA GLU A 148 -20.25 14.74 1.29
C GLU A 148 -19.14 14.82 2.36
N GLU A 149 -19.30 14.08 3.45
CA GLU A 149 -18.29 13.94 4.48
C GLU A 149 -17.15 13.07 3.94
N LEU A 150 -15.97 13.69 3.81
CA LEU A 150 -14.76 13.02 3.41
C LEU A 150 -14.07 12.47 4.66
N ILE A 151 -13.90 11.15 4.70
CA ILE A 151 -13.21 10.47 5.79
C ILE A 151 -11.96 9.81 5.23
N MET A 152 -10.82 10.13 5.85
CA MET A 152 -9.56 9.50 5.55
C MET A 152 -9.45 8.17 6.29
N ASP A 153 -8.92 7.18 5.59
CA ASP A 153 -8.62 5.85 6.11
C ASP A 153 -9.82 5.17 6.80
N PRO A 154 -10.88 4.86 6.02
CA PRO A 154 -12.13 4.36 6.57
C PRO A 154 -12.00 2.99 7.21
N THR A 155 -12.72 2.81 8.31
CA THR A 155 -12.92 1.48 8.90
C THR A 155 -13.84 0.61 8.04
N LYS A 156 -13.83 -0.70 8.31
CA LYS A 156 -14.67 -1.67 7.59
C LYS A 156 -16.18 -1.40 7.75
N GLU A 157 -16.59 -0.83 8.88
CA GLU A 157 -17.99 -0.45 9.12
C GLU A 157 -18.36 0.77 8.28
N GLN A 158 -17.55 1.83 8.37
CA GLN A 158 -17.69 3.04 7.58
C GLN A 158 -17.68 2.79 6.06
N THR A 159 -16.86 1.85 5.59
CA THR A 159 -16.80 1.44 4.18
C THR A 159 -18.13 0.88 3.65
N LYS A 160 -18.98 0.32 4.51
CA LYS A 160 -20.29 -0.22 4.07
C LYS A 160 -21.32 0.88 3.82
N ASP A 161 -21.23 1.97 4.58
CA ASP A 161 -22.15 3.11 4.47
C ASP A 161 -21.66 4.18 3.50
N ALA A 162 -20.43 4.04 3.00
CA ALA A 162 -19.82 4.93 2.03
C ALA A 162 -20.45 4.81 0.63
N GLU A 163 -20.59 5.95 -0.05
CA GLU A 163 -21.03 5.98 -1.46
C GLU A 163 -19.87 5.72 -2.41
N CYS A 164 -18.67 6.18 -2.03
CA CYS A 164 -17.46 6.01 -2.81
C CYS A 164 -16.26 5.79 -1.90
N VAL A 165 -15.41 4.83 -2.27
CA VAL A 165 -14.14 4.53 -1.63
C VAL A 165 -13.05 4.56 -2.67
N LEU A 166 -12.06 5.41 -2.46
CA LEU A 166 -10.91 5.59 -3.32
C LEU A 166 -9.65 5.14 -2.57
N THR A 167 -8.93 4.18 -3.12
CA THR A 167 -7.56 3.86 -2.71
C THR A 167 -6.60 4.34 -3.77
N SER A 168 -5.65 5.19 -3.39
CA SER A 168 -4.64 5.72 -4.31
C SER A 168 -3.25 5.43 -3.79
N ALA A 169 -2.38 4.95 -4.69
CA ALA A 169 -0.96 4.72 -4.44
C ALA A 169 -0.15 5.75 -5.23
N ILE A 170 0.71 6.50 -4.53
CA ILE A 170 1.44 7.63 -5.06
C ILE A 170 2.94 7.39 -4.87
N ASP A 171 3.72 7.89 -5.82
CA ASP A 171 5.17 7.92 -5.80
C ASP A 171 5.69 9.07 -4.91
N SER A 172 6.69 8.81 -4.05
CA SER A 172 7.35 9.86 -3.25
C SER A 172 8.18 10.86 -4.05
N SER A 173 8.72 10.46 -5.20
CA SER A 173 9.68 11.25 -5.98
C SER A 173 8.97 12.12 -7.02
N ALA A 174 8.08 11.51 -7.80
CA ALA A 174 7.36 12.20 -8.87
C ALA A 174 5.99 12.76 -8.43
N HIS A 175 5.51 12.43 -7.22
CA HIS A 175 4.14 12.65 -6.78
C HIS A 175 3.08 12.18 -7.81
N SER A 176 3.47 11.24 -8.66
CA SER A 176 2.60 10.68 -9.70
C SER A 176 1.76 9.56 -9.11
N LEU A 177 0.50 9.48 -9.54
CA LEU A 177 -0.35 8.36 -9.22
C LEU A 177 0.13 7.10 -9.96
N ILE A 178 0.43 6.04 -9.21
CA ILE A 178 0.85 4.74 -9.74
C ILE A 178 -0.37 3.84 -9.92
N ALA A 179 -1.22 3.76 -8.89
CA ALA A 179 -2.42 2.95 -8.92
C ALA A 179 -3.58 3.71 -8.25
N SER A 180 -4.76 3.58 -8.83
CA SER A 180 -6.01 4.10 -8.27
C SER A 180 -7.06 3.01 -8.36
N SER A 181 -7.74 2.74 -7.26
CA SER A 181 -8.89 1.86 -7.20
C SER A 181 -10.05 2.60 -6.58
N MET A 182 -11.12 2.76 -7.34
CA MET A 182 -12.35 3.37 -6.88
C MET A 182 -13.44 2.31 -6.83
N GLN A 183 -14.20 2.29 -5.73
CA GLN A 183 -15.37 1.46 -5.55
C GLN A 183 -16.54 2.36 -5.18
N GLY A 184 -17.63 2.29 -5.95
CA GLY A 184 -18.81 3.14 -5.76
C GLY A 184 -18.97 4.19 -6.86
N SER A 185 -19.78 5.21 -6.58
CA SER A 185 -20.14 6.27 -7.52
C SER A 185 -19.80 7.63 -6.93
N CYS A 186 -19.05 8.45 -7.66
CA CYS A 186 -18.81 9.84 -7.29
C CYS A 186 -18.76 10.73 -8.53
N SER A 187 -18.97 12.03 -8.34
CA SER A 187 -18.75 13.01 -9.40
C SER A 187 -17.26 13.20 -9.69
N VAL A 188 -16.94 13.78 -10.85
CA VAL A 188 -15.55 14.08 -11.24
C VAL A 188 -14.92 15.07 -10.25
N GLU A 189 -15.68 16.07 -9.80
CA GLU A 189 -15.22 17.06 -8.81
C GLU A 189 -14.90 16.41 -7.46
N GLN A 190 -15.77 15.51 -6.99
CA GLN A 190 -15.55 14.74 -5.77
C GLN A 190 -14.33 13.84 -5.88
N TYR A 191 -14.12 13.20 -7.05
CA TYR A 191 -12.92 12.39 -7.30
C TYR A 191 -11.64 13.22 -7.20
N HIS A 192 -11.60 14.41 -7.81
CA HIS A 192 -10.44 15.31 -7.71
C HIS A 192 -10.20 15.76 -6.26
N LYS A 193 -11.26 16.03 -5.50
CA LYS A 193 -11.16 16.37 -4.07
C LYS A 193 -10.57 15.21 -3.27
N LEU A 194 -11.10 14.00 -3.44
CA LEU A 194 -10.59 12.79 -2.79
C LEU A 194 -9.11 12.56 -3.12
N MET A 195 -8.75 12.65 -4.39
CA MET A 195 -7.37 12.48 -4.85
C MET A 195 -6.41 13.47 -4.19
N SER A 196 -6.78 14.75 -4.09
CA SER A 196 -5.96 15.77 -3.42
C SER A 196 -5.76 15.50 -1.93
N VAL A 197 -6.80 15.02 -1.23
CA VAL A 197 -6.68 14.68 0.19
C VAL A 197 -5.86 13.39 0.38
N CYS A 198 -6.10 12.37 -0.46
CA CYS A 198 -5.32 11.14 -0.47
C CYS A 198 -3.82 11.44 -0.72
N GLN A 199 -3.47 12.42 -1.56
CA GLN A 199 -2.08 12.87 -1.74
C GLN A 199 -1.47 13.44 -0.46
N LYS A 200 -2.16 14.37 0.21
CA LYS A 200 -1.70 14.93 1.49
C LYS A 200 -1.54 13.87 2.59
N ALA A 201 -2.36 12.82 2.57
CA ALA A 201 -2.22 11.70 3.49
C ALA A 201 -1.01 10.83 3.17
N CYS A 202 -0.72 10.58 1.89
CA CYS A 202 0.49 9.86 1.48
C CYS A 202 1.76 10.58 1.95
N ASP A 203 1.79 11.91 1.96
CA ASP A 203 2.94 12.68 2.48
C ASP A 203 3.25 12.33 3.95
N LYS A 204 2.22 12.23 4.81
CA LYS A 204 2.38 11.78 6.20
C LYS A 204 2.89 10.34 6.31
N VAL A 205 2.43 9.45 5.42
CA VAL A 205 2.90 8.05 5.38
C VAL A 205 4.37 8.00 4.95
N PHE A 206 4.81 8.87 4.05
CA PHE A 206 6.21 8.97 3.65
C PHE A 206 7.11 9.49 4.79
N GLU A 207 6.66 10.48 5.56
CA GLU A 207 7.36 10.90 6.77
C GLU A 207 7.52 9.72 7.74
N PHE A 208 6.45 8.96 7.96
CA PHE A 208 6.49 7.76 8.79
C PHE A 208 7.48 6.70 8.26
N TYR A 209 7.59 6.51 6.95
CA TYR A 209 8.58 5.58 6.38
C TYR A 209 10.02 5.98 6.71
N ARG A 210 10.32 7.28 6.65
CA ARG A 210 11.65 7.79 6.99
C ARG A 210 11.97 7.52 8.45
N GLU A 211 11.05 7.85 9.35
CA GLU A 211 11.20 7.55 10.78
C GLU A 211 11.33 6.04 11.07
N ALA A 212 10.50 5.23 10.41
CA ALA A 212 10.52 3.77 10.58
C ALA A 212 11.85 3.17 10.15
N MET A 213 12.42 3.63 9.02
CA MET A 213 13.73 3.20 8.57
C MET A 213 14.85 3.64 9.50
N GLU A 214 14.84 4.89 9.95
CA GLU A 214 15.83 5.40 10.91
C GLU A 214 15.82 4.59 12.20
N ARG A 215 14.62 4.23 12.72
CA ARG A 215 14.51 3.37 13.90
C ARG A 215 15.09 1.98 13.68
N THR A 216 14.88 1.37 12.51
CA THR A 216 15.46 0.05 12.21
C THR A 216 16.98 0.12 12.08
N LEU A 217 17.51 1.15 11.43
CA LEU A 217 18.96 1.38 11.28
C LEU A 217 19.64 1.73 12.60
N SER A 218 18.93 2.36 13.54
CA SER A 218 19.45 2.73 14.85
C SER A 218 19.56 1.57 15.85
N LYS A 219 18.97 0.40 15.54
CA LYS A 219 19.11 -0.78 16.39
C LYS A 219 20.46 -1.46 16.09
N PRO A 220 21.37 -1.55 17.08
CA PRO A 220 22.71 -2.10 16.92
C PRO A 220 22.73 -3.61 16.71
#